data_AF-A0A7G2C870-F1
#
_entry.id   AF-A0A7G2C870-F1
#
_cell.length_a   1.000
_cell.length_b   1.000
_cell.length_c   1.000
_cell.angle_alpha   90.00
_cell.angle_beta   90.00
_cell.angle_gamma   90.00
#
_symmetry.space_group_name_H-M   'P 1'
#
loop_
_entity.id
_entity.type
_entity.pdbx_description
1 polymer ?
#
loop_
_entity_poly.entity_id
_entity_poly.type
_entity_poly.pdbx_seq_one_letter_code
_entity_poly.pdbx_strand_id
1 'polypeptide(L)'
;MAALHSVVKEWFLSLTKVSGSPEAIYLDLAQTALSHTTASFLDGASAAVDFPLLHVLTTPVILDPVTRTVVKKEVEEMQSIMATFLQSTKGSHMMAYEHYLTHLRQLSNIVRGSETVVEVAQRGAASWILPARVETKRQMTALEQEIVKNDESTDALRSTMKEQLKSKAKLRALQTQLVELNGAMTARPLKKQNFATALQLAVKYRLGAATGHAVLDSLPGPTPITRLTGLLPNEFYQVVLRPVATVVPFSALLVVLSTYGKYLLVYAIKRSRTLRRAAVHSCSLFEQYVPLVTPFLVVYVNNVKGSVSPYLYISLLLPIQRVVFFLLLLACGTLNSMVCKRVQRYFIHWARLGERRRQ
;
A
#
# COMPACT_ATOMS: atom_id res chain seq x y z
N MET A 1 -31.04 14.44 -0.58
CA MET A 1 -30.58 13.30 -1.40
C MET A 1 -30.50 13.67 -2.89
N ALA A 2 -31.61 13.97 -3.58
CA ALA A 2 -31.60 14.28 -5.02
C ALA A 2 -30.75 15.51 -5.41
N ALA A 3 -30.76 16.59 -4.61
CA ALA A 3 -29.97 17.79 -4.86
C ALA A 3 -28.46 17.60 -4.63
N LEU A 4 -28.05 16.75 -3.68
CA LEU A 4 -26.64 16.43 -3.47
C LEU A 4 -26.12 15.50 -4.57
N HIS A 5 -26.97 14.56 -5.01
CA HIS A 5 -26.66 13.69 -6.13
C HIS A 5 -26.58 14.48 -7.44
N SER A 6 -27.42 15.51 -7.63
CA SER A 6 -27.34 16.39 -8.81
C SER A 6 -26.12 17.31 -8.75
N VAL A 7 -25.78 17.89 -7.59
CA VAL A 7 -24.58 18.73 -7.45
C VAL A 7 -23.31 17.90 -7.60
N VAL A 8 -23.20 16.73 -6.98
CA VAL A 8 -22.04 15.83 -7.15
C VAL A 8 -21.98 15.32 -8.58
N LYS A 9 -23.12 15.04 -9.24
CA LYS A 9 -23.16 14.60 -10.64
C LYS A 9 -22.83 15.72 -11.63
N GLU A 10 -23.36 16.92 -11.46
CA GLU A 10 -23.00 18.10 -12.27
C GLU A 10 -21.55 18.51 -12.06
N TRP A 11 -21.05 18.34 -10.84
CA TRP A 11 -19.65 18.61 -10.51
C TRP A 11 -18.72 17.51 -11.01
N PHE A 12 -19.15 16.24 -10.99
CA PHE A 12 -18.48 15.13 -11.67
C PHE A 12 -18.41 15.39 -13.18
N LEU A 13 -19.53 15.83 -13.77
CA LEU A 13 -19.62 16.23 -15.17
C LEU A 13 -18.82 17.51 -15.50
N SER A 14 -18.55 18.39 -14.53
CA SER A 14 -17.73 19.59 -14.73
C SER A 14 -16.23 19.31 -14.59
N LEU A 15 -15.84 18.40 -13.70
CA LEU A 15 -14.45 17.93 -13.55
C LEU A 15 -13.97 17.17 -14.79
N THR A 16 -14.87 16.47 -15.49
CA THR A 16 -14.57 15.78 -16.76
C THR A 16 -14.50 16.70 -17.98
N LYS A 17 -14.93 17.97 -17.89
CA LYS A 17 -14.96 18.89 -19.04
C LYS A 17 -13.60 19.46 -19.43
N VAL A 18 -12.61 19.43 -18.53
CA VAL A 18 -11.24 19.92 -18.83
C VAL A 18 -10.30 18.73 -18.94
N SER A 19 -10.08 18.27 -20.18
CA SER A 19 -9.10 17.23 -20.48
C SER A 19 -7.71 17.65 -20.01
N GLY A 20 -7.06 16.81 -19.20
CA GLY A 20 -5.70 17.06 -18.68
C GLY A 20 -5.62 17.75 -17.31
N SER A 21 -6.75 18.03 -16.65
CA SER A 21 -6.73 18.44 -15.24
C SER A 21 -6.28 17.27 -14.33
N PRO A 22 -5.65 17.55 -13.17
CA PRO A 22 -5.27 16.51 -12.20
C PRO A 22 -6.44 15.60 -11.77
N GLU A 23 -7.62 16.19 -11.65
CA GLU A 23 -8.85 15.49 -11.29
C GLU A 23 -9.37 14.62 -12.43
N ALA A 24 -9.28 15.07 -13.69
CA ALA A 24 -9.62 14.24 -14.85
C ALA A 24 -8.65 13.05 -14.99
N ILE A 25 -7.35 13.29 -14.79
CA ILE A 25 -6.33 12.22 -14.78
C ILE A 25 -6.62 11.21 -13.67
N TYR A 26 -6.95 11.69 -12.47
CA TYR A 26 -7.31 10.84 -11.34
C TYR A 26 -8.51 9.94 -11.66
N LEU A 27 -9.59 10.52 -12.18
CA LEU A 27 -10.80 9.79 -12.50
C LEU A 27 -10.59 8.77 -13.62
N ASP A 28 -9.83 9.13 -14.65
CA ASP A 28 -9.48 8.22 -15.74
C ASP A 28 -8.68 7.01 -15.23
N LEU A 29 -7.65 7.25 -14.41
CA LEU A 29 -6.87 6.18 -13.78
C LEU A 29 -7.71 5.33 -12.82
N ALA A 30 -8.62 5.96 -12.07
CA ALA A 30 -9.55 5.28 -11.17
C ALA A 30 -10.44 4.28 -11.91
N GLN A 31 -10.90 4.65 -13.11
CA GLN A 31 -11.78 3.80 -13.92
C GLN A 31 -11.02 2.74 -14.71
N THR A 32 -9.86 3.08 -15.27
CA THR A 32 -9.13 2.21 -16.22
C THR A 32 -8.17 1.25 -15.52
N ALA A 33 -7.35 1.73 -14.59
CA ALA A 33 -6.27 0.94 -13.98
C ALA A 33 -6.58 0.53 -12.53
N LEU A 34 -7.36 1.33 -11.81
CA LEU A 34 -7.58 1.20 -10.37
C LEU A 34 -9.01 0.79 -10.00
N SER A 35 -9.79 0.28 -10.96
CA SER A 35 -11.18 -0.15 -10.77
C SER A 35 -11.36 -1.24 -9.69
N HIS A 36 -10.32 -2.00 -9.39
CA HIS A 36 -10.28 -3.01 -8.32
C HIS A 36 -10.11 -2.41 -6.91
N THR A 37 -9.86 -1.09 -6.83
CA THR A 37 -9.62 -0.34 -5.58
C THR A 37 -10.63 0.78 -5.35
N THR A 38 -11.56 0.97 -6.30
CA THR A 38 -12.69 1.90 -6.15
C THR A 38 -13.80 1.22 -5.37
N ALA A 39 -14.39 1.92 -4.41
CA ALA A 39 -15.68 1.51 -3.85
C ALA A 39 -16.79 2.11 -4.72
N SER A 40 -17.92 1.40 -4.90
CA SER A 40 -19.07 1.95 -5.63
C SER A 40 -19.48 3.28 -4.99
N PHE A 41 -19.28 4.36 -5.73
CA PHE A 41 -19.70 5.71 -5.35
C PHE A 41 -21.20 5.93 -5.52
N LEU A 42 -21.86 5.04 -6.27
CA LEU A 42 -23.14 5.32 -6.93
C LEU A 42 -24.31 4.61 -6.26
N ASP A 43 -24.06 3.56 -5.49
CA ASP A 43 -25.11 2.91 -4.75
C ASP A 43 -25.29 3.66 -3.45
N GLY A 44 -26.25 4.59 -3.42
CA GLY A 44 -26.66 5.37 -2.25
C GLY A 44 -27.14 4.53 -1.04
N ALA A 45 -26.84 3.24 -1.02
CA ALA A 45 -26.75 2.48 0.20
C ALA A 45 -25.59 3.04 1.04
N SER A 46 -25.84 3.26 2.32
CA SER A 46 -24.80 3.32 3.34
C SER A 46 -24.11 1.94 3.42
N ALA A 47 -23.48 1.49 2.34
CA ALA A 47 -22.70 0.28 2.32
C ALA A 47 -21.50 0.58 3.21
N ALA A 48 -21.57 0.10 4.45
CA ALA A 48 -20.39 -0.26 5.20
C ALA A 48 -19.47 -0.95 4.19
N VAL A 49 -18.34 -0.33 3.87
CA VAL A 49 -17.37 -0.94 2.99
C VAL A 49 -17.01 -2.25 3.70
N ASP A 50 -17.51 -3.38 3.22
CA ASP A 50 -17.44 -4.65 3.96
C ASP A 50 -15.99 -5.00 4.32
N PHE A 51 -15.03 -4.43 3.57
CA PHE A 51 -13.62 -4.36 3.92
C PHE A 51 -12.98 -3.02 3.50
N PRO A 52 -12.91 -2.01 4.39
CA PRO A 52 -12.37 -0.68 4.05
C PRO A 52 -10.87 -0.72 3.69
N LEU A 53 -10.20 -1.84 3.95
CA LEU A 53 -8.79 -2.07 3.66
C LEU A 53 -8.54 -2.46 2.18
N LEU A 54 -9.58 -2.84 1.43
CA LEU A 54 -9.47 -3.28 0.03
C LEU A 54 -9.75 -2.15 -0.98
N HIS A 55 -10.40 -1.08 -0.54
CA HIS A 55 -10.80 0.07 -1.35
C HIS A 55 -10.10 1.34 -0.86
N VAL A 56 -9.41 2.02 -1.78
CA VAL A 56 -8.65 3.26 -1.49
C VAL A 56 -9.30 4.45 -2.13
N LEU A 57 -9.76 4.28 -3.37
CA LEU A 57 -10.30 5.36 -4.17
C LEU A 57 -11.78 5.49 -3.83
N THR A 58 -12.03 6.07 -2.65
CA THR A 58 -13.37 6.20 -2.05
C THR A 58 -13.89 7.63 -2.11
N THR A 59 -13.15 8.57 -2.72
CA THR A 59 -13.59 9.95 -2.97
C THR A 59 -13.31 10.36 -4.42
N PRO A 60 -14.25 11.01 -5.14
CA PRO A 60 -13.99 11.53 -6.48
C PRO A 60 -13.18 12.84 -6.43
N VAL A 61 -12.95 13.37 -5.23
CA VAL A 61 -12.38 14.69 -4.97
C VAL A 61 -11.04 14.56 -4.29
N ILE A 62 -10.07 15.33 -4.78
CA ILE A 62 -8.81 15.57 -4.09
C ILE A 62 -8.80 17.01 -3.60
N LEU A 63 -8.85 17.18 -2.29
CA LEU A 63 -8.78 18.48 -1.65
C LEU A 63 -7.33 18.97 -1.64
N ASP A 64 -7.14 20.21 -2.07
CA ASP A 64 -5.88 20.93 -1.93
C ASP A 64 -5.48 21.02 -0.45
N PRO A 65 -4.17 21.08 -0.14
CA PRO A 65 -3.68 21.16 1.24
C PRO A 65 -4.38 22.22 2.09
N VAL A 66 -4.55 23.42 1.54
CA VAL A 66 -5.19 24.55 2.24
C VAL A 66 -6.68 24.29 2.46
N THR A 67 -7.41 23.96 1.40
CA THR A 67 -8.84 23.64 1.46
C THR A 67 -9.12 22.50 2.43
N ARG A 68 -8.26 21.48 2.46
CA ARG A 68 -8.37 20.35 3.39
C ARG A 68 -8.27 20.80 4.84
N THR A 69 -7.32 21.67 5.18
CA THR A 69 -7.18 22.19 6.55
C THR A 69 -8.39 23.01 6.98
N VAL A 70 -8.93 23.84 6.07
CA VAL A 70 -10.11 24.65 6.33
C VAL A 70 -11.33 23.77 6.56
N VAL A 71 -11.64 22.87 5.63
CA VAL A 71 -12.81 21.96 5.73
C VAL A 71 -12.70 21.05 6.95
N LYS A 72 -11.50 20.58 7.29
CA LYS A 72 -11.28 19.77 8.50
C LYS A 72 -11.64 20.54 9.75
N LYS A 73 -11.13 21.78 9.87
CA LYS A 73 -11.40 22.66 11.01
C LYS A 73 -12.89 22.99 11.11
N GLU A 74 -13.54 23.30 9.98
CA GLU A 74 -15.00 23.55 9.94
C GLU A 74 -15.81 22.32 10.37
N VAL A 75 -15.43 21.12 9.91
CA VAL A 75 -16.09 19.87 10.32
C VAL A 75 -15.90 19.61 11.81
N GLU A 76 -14.70 19.83 12.36
CA GLU A 76 -14.41 19.68 13.80
C GLU A 76 -15.21 20.69 14.64
N GLU A 77 -15.24 21.96 14.23
CA GLU A 77 -16.00 23.02 14.89
C GLU A 77 -17.50 22.71 14.87
N MET A 78 -18.06 22.34 13.71
CA MET A 78 -19.47 21.97 13.57
C MET A 78 -19.83 20.72 14.39
N GLN A 79 -18.95 19.72 14.46
CA GLN A 79 -19.13 18.56 15.34
C GLN A 79 -19.16 18.97 16.82
N SER A 80 -18.30 19.90 17.24
CA SER A 80 -18.24 20.38 18.62
C SER A 80 -19.47 21.19 19.02
N ILE A 81 -19.93 22.09 18.15
CA ILE A 81 -21.15 22.89 18.35
C ILE A 81 -22.36 21.95 18.44
N MET A 82 -22.41 20.94 17.57
CA MET A 82 -23.51 19.97 17.53
C MET A 82 -23.52 19.06 18.78
N ALA A 83 -22.36 18.60 19.25
CA ALA A 83 -22.25 17.83 20.49
C ALA A 83 -22.77 18.63 21.70
N THR A 84 -22.49 19.93 21.73
CA THR A 84 -22.95 20.83 22.79
C THR A 84 -24.46 21.09 22.70
N PHE A 85 -24.99 21.25 21.49
CA PHE A 85 -26.43 21.44 21.24
C PHE A 85 -27.25 20.20 21.65
N LEU A 86 -26.75 18.99 21.43
CA LEU A 86 -27.41 17.75 21.83
C LEU A 86 -27.50 17.57 23.34
N GLN A 87 -26.51 18.05 24.07
CA GLN A 87 -26.55 18.04 25.53
C GLN A 87 -27.60 19.01 26.07
N SER A 88 -27.97 20.06 25.32
CA SER A 88 -28.88 21.11 25.77
C SER A 88 -30.35 20.93 25.33
N THR A 89 -30.63 20.20 24.24
CA THR A 89 -32.01 20.08 23.70
C THR A 89 -32.63 18.71 23.91
N LYS A 90 -33.71 18.66 24.71
CA LYS A 90 -34.57 17.48 24.90
C LYS A 90 -35.51 17.29 23.68
N GLY A 91 -35.01 16.64 22.63
CA GLY A 91 -35.82 15.76 21.76
C GLY A 91 -36.67 16.34 20.62
N SER A 92 -36.83 17.66 20.44
CA SER A 92 -37.80 18.21 19.47
C SER A 92 -37.33 18.33 18.00
N HIS A 93 -36.05 18.12 17.67
CA HIS A 93 -35.50 18.38 16.32
C HIS A 93 -34.74 17.19 15.69
N MET A 94 -35.10 15.96 16.06
CA MET A 94 -34.35 14.73 15.73
C MET A 94 -34.17 14.45 14.22
N MET A 95 -35.17 14.77 13.37
CA MET A 95 -35.12 14.50 11.92
C MET A 95 -34.22 15.48 11.13
N ALA A 96 -34.28 16.78 11.44
CA ALA A 96 -33.36 17.76 10.85
C ALA A 96 -31.91 17.51 11.30
N TYR A 97 -31.75 17.02 12.54
CA TYR A 97 -30.49 16.60 13.13
C TYR A 97 -29.87 15.38 12.43
N GLU A 98 -30.63 14.33 12.16
CA GLU A 98 -30.12 13.16 11.42
C GLU A 98 -29.64 13.53 10.02
N HIS A 99 -30.37 14.40 9.34
CA HIS A 99 -29.96 14.91 8.04
C HIS A 99 -28.64 15.70 8.12
N TYR A 100 -28.50 16.60 9.10
CA TYR A 100 -27.28 17.38 9.31
C TYR A 100 -26.06 16.53 9.71
N LEU A 101 -26.24 15.55 10.61
CA LEU A 101 -25.19 14.60 10.95
C LEU A 101 -24.74 13.77 9.75
N THR A 102 -25.68 13.39 8.90
CA THR A 102 -25.37 12.64 7.67
C THR A 102 -24.51 13.51 6.75
N HIS A 103 -24.81 14.80 6.61
CA HIS A 103 -23.97 15.75 5.85
C HIS A 103 -22.57 15.92 6.44
N LEU A 104 -22.45 16.10 7.76
CA LEU A 104 -21.14 16.21 8.42
C LEU A 104 -20.31 14.93 8.28
N ARG A 105 -20.95 13.76 8.39
CA ARG A 105 -20.28 12.47 8.17
C ARG A 105 -19.81 12.31 6.72
N GLN A 106 -20.61 12.74 5.75
CA GLN A 106 -20.21 12.73 4.34
C GLN A 106 -19.00 13.63 4.09
N LEU A 107 -19.01 14.88 4.59
CA LEU A 107 -17.87 15.80 4.47
C LEU A 107 -16.61 15.25 5.16
N SER A 108 -16.75 14.72 6.38
CA SER A 108 -15.65 14.08 7.10
C SER A 108 -15.07 12.89 6.32
N ASN A 109 -15.93 12.06 5.71
CA ASN A 109 -15.51 10.95 4.86
C ASN A 109 -14.80 11.44 3.58
N ILE A 110 -15.23 12.56 2.99
CA ILE A 110 -14.56 13.15 1.82
C ILE A 110 -13.16 13.63 2.19
N VAL A 111 -13.00 14.33 3.33
CA VAL A 111 -11.68 14.77 3.81
C VAL A 111 -10.76 13.58 4.05
N ARG A 112 -11.23 12.57 4.80
CA ARG A 112 -10.46 11.37 5.12
C ARG A 112 -10.10 10.55 3.89
N GLY A 113 -11.04 10.40 2.94
CA GLY A 113 -10.77 9.71 1.69
C GLY A 113 -9.74 10.45 0.84
N SER A 114 -9.84 11.78 0.73
CA SER A 114 -8.84 12.59 0.04
C SER A 114 -7.45 12.49 0.66
N GLU A 115 -7.35 12.43 2.00
CA GLU A 115 -6.08 12.20 2.69
C GLU A 115 -5.48 10.85 2.34
N THR A 116 -6.30 9.81 2.42
CA THR A 116 -5.90 8.42 2.15
C THR A 116 -5.41 8.28 0.71
N VAL A 117 -6.15 8.80 -0.27
CA VAL A 117 -5.79 8.74 -1.69
C VAL A 117 -4.47 9.44 -1.97
N VAL A 118 -4.25 10.63 -1.39
CA VAL A 118 -2.99 11.36 -1.58
C VAL A 118 -1.82 10.63 -0.93
N GLU A 119 -2.01 10.09 0.27
CA GLU A 119 -0.98 9.31 0.96
C GLU A 119 -0.60 8.04 0.17
N VAL A 120 -1.60 7.38 -0.43
CA VAL A 120 -1.39 6.19 -1.27
C VAL A 120 -0.61 6.53 -2.54
N ALA A 121 -0.98 7.61 -3.26
CA ALA A 121 -0.24 8.03 -4.45
C ALA A 121 1.21 8.40 -4.10
N GLN A 122 1.40 9.17 -3.02
CA GLN A 122 2.72 9.58 -2.54
C GLN A 122 3.58 8.36 -2.20
N ARG A 123 3.08 7.41 -1.41
CA ARG A 123 3.86 6.20 -1.06
C ARG A 123 4.05 5.26 -2.23
N GLY A 124 3.05 5.14 -3.08
CA GLY A 124 3.10 4.32 -4.29
C GLY A 124 4.23 4.77 -5.22
N ALA A 125 4.45 6.09 -5.32
CA ALA A 125 5.45 6.73 -6.15
C ALA A 125 6.85 6.80 -5.52
N ALA A 126 6.96 6.93 -4.20
CA ALA A 126 8.19 7.29 -3.49
C ALA A 126 9.43 6.48 -3.90
N SER A 127 9.25 5.17 -4.02
CA SER A 127 10.30 4.21 -4.35
C SER A 127 10.64 4.14 -5.85
N TRP A 128 9.83 4.75 -6.71
CA TRP A 128 9.98 4.74 -8.17
C TRP A 128 10.48 6.06 -8.75
N ILE A 129 10.40 7.17 -8.01
CA ILE A 129 10.85 8.49 -8.50
C ILE A 129 12.32 8.47 -8.90
N LEU A 130 13.20 7.91 -8.07
CA LEU A 130 14.63 7.84 -8.37
C LEU A 130 14.94 6.91 -9.56
N PRO A 131 14.46 5.65 -9.60
CA PRO A 131 14.58 4.80 -10.78
C PRO A 131 14.08 5.47 -12.07
N ALA A 132 12.90 6.09 -12.04
CA ALA A 132 12.33 6.78 -13.20
C ALA A 132 13.22 7.94 -13.68
N ARG A 133 13.82 8.71 -12.77
CA ARG A 133 14.78 9.78 -13.11
C ARG A 133 16.05 9.25 -13.77
N VAL A 134 16.60 8.14 -13.24
CA VAL A 134 17.80 7.52 -13.82
C VAL A 134 17.52 7.04 -15.23
N GLU A 135 16.38 6.38 -15.45
CA GLU A 135 16.01 5.86 -16.76
C GLU A 135 15.67 6.99 -17.75
N THR A 136 14.94 8.02 -17.31
CA THR A 136 14.67 9.21 -18.13
C THR A 136 15.98 9.89 -18.58
N LYS A 137 16.95 10.01 -17.66
CA LYS A 137 18.28 10.54 -18.00
C LYS A 137 19.01 9.65 -19.01
N ARG A 138 18.95 8.33 -18.85
CA ARG A 138 19.54 7.36 -19.78
C ARG A 138 18.96 7.48 -21.18
N GLN A 139 17.63 7.57 -21.30
CA GLN A 139 16.94 7.76 -22.59
C GLN A 139 17.30 9.10 -23.24
N MET A 140 17.40 10.18 -22.46
CA MET A 140 17.87 11.47 -22.98
C MET A 140 19.31 11.39 -23.52
N THR A 141 20.23 10.73 -22.81
CA THR A 141 21.62 10.57 -23.29
C THR A 141 21.71 9.70 -24.54
N ALA A 142 20.86 8.68 -24.68
CA ALA A 142 20.81 7.86 -25.88
C ALA A 142 20.32 8.68 -27.09
N LEU A 143 19.23 9.44 -26.91
CA LEU A 143 18.73 10.36 -27.95
C LEU A 143 19.76 11.43 -28.34
N GLU A 144 20.53 11.95 -27.37
CA GLU A 144 21.63 12.88 -27.66
C GLU A 144 22.70 12.26 -28.55
N GLN A 145 23.08 11.00 -28.28
CA GLN A 145 24.05 10.29 -29.11
C GLN A 145 23.51 10.01 -30.53
N GLU A 146 22.22 9.72 -30.67
CA GLU A 146 21.60 9.56 -31.98
C GLU A 146 21.54 10.86 -32.77
N ILE A 147 21.19 11.97 -32.10
CA ILE A 147 21.17 13.31 -32.73
C ILE A 147 22.56 13.71 -33.20
N VAL A 148 23.61 13.47 -32.40
CA VAL A 148 25.00 13.82 -32.77
C VAL A 148 25.50 12.98 -33.97
N LYS A 149 25.00 11.75 -34.14
CA LYS A 149 25.35 10.87 -35.27
C LYS A 149 24.57 11.20 -36.54
N ASN A 150 23.47 11.95 -36.45
CA ASN A 150 22.65 12.31 -37.59
C ASN A 150 23.31 13.48 -38.35
N ASP A 151 23.66 13.27 -39.61
CA ASP A 151 24.38 14.24 -40.45
C ASP A 151 23.46 15.16 -41.27
N GLU A 152 22.14 15.10 -41.05
CA GLU A 152 21.10 15.93 -41.70
C GLU A 152 21.13 15.93 -43.24
N SER A 153 21.79 14.94 -43.84
CA SER A 153 22.12 14.90 -45.28
C SER A 153 20.89 14.70 -46.18
N THR A 154 19.79 14.18 -45.64
CA THR A 154 18.53 13.95 -46.37
C THR A 154 17.33 14.53 -45.63
N ASP A 155 16.24 14.82 -46.36
CA ASP A 155 15.01 15.34 -45.74
C ASP A 155 14.38 14.34 -44.75
N ALA A 156 14.55 13.03 -44.96
CA ALA A 156 14.14 11.98 -44.02
C ALA A 156 14.99 12.00 -42.73
N LEU A 157 16.28 12.30 -42.83
CA LEU A 157 17.17 12.46 -41.67
C LEU A 157 16.86 13.74 -40.88
N ARG A 158 16.46 14.81 -41.57
CA ARG A 158 15.99 16.05 -40.92
C ARG A 158 14.65 15.86 -40.20
N SER A 159 13.71 15.11 -40.78
CA SER A 159 12.43 14.83 -40.11
C SER A 159 12.62 13.97 -38.87
N THR A 160 13.46 12.94 -38.94
CA THR A 160 13.79 12.08 -37.79
C THR A 160 14.50 12.85 -36.68
N MET A 161 15.45 13.74 -37.00
CA MET A 161 16.09 14.61 -36.00
C MET A 161 15.09 15.55 -35.32
N LYS A 162 14.14 16.13 -36.06
CA LYS A 162 13.06 16.94 -35.46
C LYS A 162 12.20 16.13 -34.49
N GLU A 163 11.90 14.87 -34.79
CA GLU A 163 11.17 13.97 -33.90
C GLU A 163 11.98 13.62 -32.64
N GLN A 164 13.27 13.32 -32.79
CA GLN A 164 14.18 13.06 -31.67
C GLN A 164 14.31 14.28 -30.75
N LEU A 165 14.42 15.50 -31.29
CA LEU A 165 14.44 16.74 -30.52
C LEU A 165 13.13 16.96 -29.74
N LYS A 166 11.98 16.69 -30.36
CA LYS A 166 10.67 16.73 -29.68
C LYS A 166 10.59 15.71 -28.55
N SER A 167 11.07 14.49 -28.77
CA SER A 167 11.12 13.43 -27.77
C SER A 167 12.02 13.81 -26.58
N LYS A 168 13.21 14.35 -26.86
CA LYS A 168 14.14 14.87 -25.86
C LYS A 168 13.52 15.98 -25.01
N ALA A 169 12.80 16.93 -25.64
CA ALA A 169 12.11 18.00 -24.91
C ALA A 169 11.05 17.46 -23.95
N LYS A 170 10.28 16.45 -24.38
CA LYS A 170 9.28 15.76 -23.54
C LYS A 170 9.91 15.02 -22.36
N LEU A 171 11.02 14.30 -22.57
CA LEU A 171 11.77 13.63 -21.50
C LEU A 171 12.36 14.64 -20.51
N ARG A 172 12.83 15.79 -20.99
CA ARG A 172 13.34 16.87 -20.13
C ARG A 172 12.24 17.45 -19.25
N ALA A 173 11.03 17.64 -19.79
CA ALA A 173 9.88 18.07 -19.00
C ALA A 173 9.51 17.06 -17.91
N LEU A 174 9.47 15.76 -18.24
CA LEU A 174 9.24 14.70 -17.25
C LEU A 174 10.34 14.69 -16.17
N GLN A 175 11.60 14.86 -16.57
CA GLN A 175 12.72 14.92 -15.62
C GLN A 175 12.54 16.07 -14.61
N THR A 176 12.12 17.25 -15.06
CA THR A 176 11.84 18.39 -14.17
C THR A 176 10.69 18.07 -13.21
N GLN A 177 9.59 17.49 -13.72
CA GLN A 177 8.46 17.08 -12.88
C GLN A 177 8.87 16.04 -11.82
N LEU A 178 9.73 15.07 -12.17
CA LEU A 178 10.21 14.08 -11.20
C LEU A 178 11.13 14.69 -10.15
N VAL A 179 11.91 15.72 -10.48
CA VAL A 179 12.74 16.46 -9.51
C VAL A 179 11.86 17.24 -8.55
N GLU A 180 10.86 17.97 -9.07
CA GLU A 180 9.88 18.71 -8.26
C GLU A 180 9.08 17.77 -7.36
N LEU A 181 8.62 16.64 -7.92
CA LEU A 181 7.91 15.63 -7.16
C LEU A 181 8.79 15.11 -6.03
N ASN A 182 10.05 14.74 -6.30
CA ASN A 182 10.99 14.28 -5.28
C ASN A 182 11.18 15.29 -4.14
N GLY A 183 11.28 16.58 -4.45
CA GLY A 183 11.35 17.65 -3.45
C GLY A 183 10.06 17.82 -2.67
N ALA A 184 8.90 17.63 -3.32
CA ALA A 184 7.60 17.70 -2.67
C ALA A 184 7.27 16.46 -1.83
N MET A 185 7.96 15.33 -2.01
CA MET A 185 7.71 14.11 -1.22
C MET A 185 7.94 14.30 0.28
N THR A 186 8.75 15.26 0.69
CA THR A 186 9.01 15.60 2.09
C THR A 186 7.96 16.55 2.67
N ALA A 187 7.29 17.32 1.82
CA ALA A 187 6.23 18.26 2.22
C ALA A 187 4.87 17.57 2.12
N ARG A 188 4.33 17.13 3.27
CA ARG A 188 2.94 16.67 3.34
C ARG A 188 2.01 17.87 3.54
N PRO A 189 0.93 18.03 2.77
CA PRO A 189 0.42 17.20 1.66
C PRO A 189 0.86 17.67 0.25
N LEU A 190 0.86 16.76 -0.73
CA LEU A 190 1.19 17.05 -2.13
C LEU A 190 0.18 18.03 -2.76
N LYS A 191 0.68 18.92 -3.63
CA LYS A 191 -0.15 19.71 -4.56
C LYS A 191 -0.80 18.78 -5.60
N LYS A 192 -1.97 19.17 -6.13
CA LYS A 192 -2.74 18.38 -7.11
C LYS A 192 -1.94 17.86 -8.30
N GLN A 193 -1.11 18.71 -8.91
CA GLN A 193 -0.28 18.30 -10.04
C GLN A 193 0.71 17.19 -9.66
N ASN A 194 1.40 17.36 -8.53
CA ASN A 194 2.36 16.38 -8.02
C ASN A 194 1.66 15.08 -7.61
N PHE A 195 0.45 15.18 -7.06
CA PHE A 195 -0.40 14.03 -6.79
C PHE A 195 -0.72 13.25 -8.08
N ALA A 196 -1.16 13.91 -9.15
CA ALA A 196 -1.50 13.24 -10.40
C ALA A 196 -0.28 12.51 -11.00
N THR A 197 0.88 13.17 -11.04
CA THR A 197 2.12 12.53 -11.50
C THR A 197 2.55 11.39 -10.58
N ALA A 198 2.41 11.51 -9.26
CA ALA A 198 2.68 10.43 -8.33
C ALA A 198 1.77 9.22 -8.57
N LEU A 199 0.47 9.46 -8.80
CA LEU A 199 -0.48 8.40 -9.08
C LEU A 199 -0.19 7.70 -10.40
N GLN A 200 0.09 8.45 -11.48
CA GLN A 200 0.50 7.89 -12.76
C GLN A 200 1.75 7.01 -12.58
N LEU A 201 2.74 7.49 -11.85
CA LEU A 201 3.97 6.75 -11.58
C LEU A 201 3.71 5.47 -10.78
N ALA A 202 2.83 5.53 -9.78
CA ALA A 202 2.39 4.34 -9.04
C ALA A 202 1.66 3.33 -9.94
N VAL A 203 0.76 3.78 -10.82
CA VAL A 203 0.03 2.93 -11.76
C VAL A 203 0.98 2.27 -12.77
N LYS A 204 1.83 3.06 -13.44
CA LYS A 204 2.80 2.55 -14.43
C LYS A 204 3.69 1.48 -13.83
N TYR A 205 4.26 1.75 -12.66
CA TYR A 205 5.30 0.89 -12.12
C TYR A 205 4.83 -0.18 -11.15
N ARG A 206 3.64 -0.08 -10.54
CA ARG A 206 3.09 -1.16 -9.69
C ARG A 206 2.14 -2.07 -10.45
N LEU A 207 1.31 -1.51 -11.31
CA LEU A 207 0.30 -2.24 -12.07
C LEU A 207 0.78 -2.61 -13.48
N GLY A 208 1.76 -1.87 -14.02
CA GLY A 208 2.18 -2.06 -15.41
C GLY A 208 1.14 -1.56 -16.42
N ALA A 209 0.14 -0.80 -15.97
CA ALA A 209 -0.93 -0.29 -16.82
C ALA A 209 -0.52 1.01 -17.53
N ALA A 210 -1.23 1.32 -18.62
CA ALA A 210 -1.11 2.61 -19.29
C ALA A 210 -1.67 3.72 -18.40
N THR A 211 -1.02 4.88 -18.42
CA THR A 211 -1.33 6.01 -17.53
C THR A 211 -1.95 7.20 -18.27
N GLY A 212 -2.03 7.13 -19.60
CA GLY A 212 -2.39 8.26 -20.45
C GLY A 212 -1.26 9.28 -20.60
N HIS A 213 -0.14 9.13 -19.89
CA HIS A 213 1.03 9.99 -19.99
C HIS A 213 2.05 9.38 -20.95
N ALA A 214 1.99 9.77 -22.24
CA ALA A 214 2.79 9.17 -23.33
C ALA A 214 4.28 8.92 -22.99
N VAL A 215 4.96 9.88 -22.35
CA VAL A 215 6.38 9.74 -21.99
C VAL A 215 6.59 8.72 -20.88
N LEU A 216 5.76 8.73 -19.85
CA LEU A 216 5.84 7.79 -18.73
C LEU A 216 5.49 6.38 -19.20
N ASP A 217 4.53 6.26 -20.12
CA ASP A 217 4.14 5.00 -20.72
C ASP A 217 5.23 4.41 -21.63
N SER A 218 6.11 5.24 -22.20
CA SER A 218 7.29 4.79 -22.94
C SER A 218 8.45 4.30 -22.06
N LEU A 219 8.42 4.57 -20.75
CA LEU A 219 9.42 4.05 -19.83
C LEU A 219 9.25 2.53 -19.63
N PRO A 220 10.35 1.80 -19.33
CA PRO A 220 10.30 0.37 -19.07
C PRO A 220 9.33 0.04 -17.94
N GLY A 221 8.52 -0.98 -18.16
CA GLY A 221 7.51 -1.43 -17.21
C GLY A 221 8.11 -2.12 -15.97
N PRO A 222 7.24 -2.60 -15.06
CA PRO A 222 7.64 -3.26 -13.82
C PRO A 222 8.51 -4.49 -14.07
N THR A 223 9.48 -4.69 -13.16
CA THR A 223 10.28 -5.92 -13.08
C THR A 223 9.38 -7.16 -12.88
N PRO A 224 9.84 -8.38 -13.23
CA PRO A 224 9.04 -9.60 -13.03
C PRO A 224 8.58 -9.78 -11.57
N ILE A 225 9.45 -9.47 -10.60
CA ILE A 225 9.13 -9.55 -9.16
C ILE A 225 8.00 -8.58 -8.83
N THR A 226 8.04 -7.35 -9.35
CA THR A 226 6.98 -6.36 -9.16
C THR A 226 5.69 -6.76 -9.87
N ARG A 227 5.73 -7.39 -11.04
CA ARG A 227 4.51 -7.90 -11.68
C ARG A 227 3.81 -8.94 -10.81
N LEU A 228 4.59 -9.84 -10.21
CA LEU A 228 4.07 -10.93 -9.38
C LEU A 228 3.57 -10.47 -8.01
N THR A 229 4.30 -9.56 -7.36
CA THR A 229 4.06 -9.19 -5.96
C THR A 229 3.49 -7.78 -5.77
N GLY A 230 3.54 -6.94 -6.81
CA GLY A 230 3.29 -5.50 -6.79
C GLY A 230 4.21 -4.68 -5.87
N LEU A 231 5.25 -5.32 -5.31
CA LEU A 231 6.30 -4.69 -4.52
C LEU A 231 7.56 -4.51 -5.38
N LEU A 232 8.33 -3.45 -5.10
CA LEU A 232 9.68 -3.36 -5.68
C LEU A 232 10.59 -4.45 -5.12
N PRO A 233 11.68 -4.83 -5.81
CA PRO A 233 12.67 -5.75 -5.27
C PRO A 233 13.22 -5.31 -3.90
N ASN A 234 13.53 -4.02 -3.75
CA ASN A 234 13.99 -3.46 -2.47
C ASN A 234 12.89 -3.45 -1.40
N GLU A 235 11.64 -3.14 -1.77
CA GLU A 235 10.50 -3.18 -0.86
C GLU A 235 10.21 -4.62 -0.42
N PHE A 236 10.20 -5.57 -1.36
CA PHE A 236 10.05 -7.00 -1.09
C PHE A 236 11.12 -7.50 -0.12
N TYR A 237 12.37 -7.07 -0.32
CA TYR A 237 13.45 -7.38 0.60
C TYR A 237 13.20 -6.82 2.01
N GLN A 238 12.84 -5.54 2.12
CA GLN A 238 12.68 -4.87 3.41
C GLN A 238 11.40 -5.29 4.16
N VAL A 239 10.30 -5.53 3.45
CA VAL A 239 8.97 -5.77 4.02
C VAL A 239 8.71 -7.25 4.24
N VAL A 240 9.26 -8.13 3.39
CA VAL A 240 8.97 -9.57 3.43
C VAL A 240 10.21 -10.36 3.83
N LEU A 241 11.27 -10.33 3.02
CA LEU A 241 12.41 -11.24 3.21
C LEU A 241 13.17 -10.97 4.51
N ARG A 242 13.54 -9.72 4.79
CA ARG A 242 14.33 -9.35 5.97
C ARG A 242 13.59 -9.69 7.27
N PRO A 243 12.32 -9.30 7.47
CA PRO A 243 11.53 -9.70 8.63
C PRO A 243 11.45 -11.22 8.79
N VAL A 244 11.12 -11.96 7.72
CA VAL A 244 11.03 -13.42 7.75
C VAL A 244 12.38 -14.03 8.15
N ALA A 245 13.48 -13.60 7.54
CA ALA A 245 14.82 -14.11 7.83
C ALA A 245 15.22 -13.88 9.30
N THR A 246 14.88 -12.73 9.88
CA THR A 246 15.16 -12.44 11.30
C THR A 246 14.32 -13.27 12.27
N VAL A 247 13.14 -13.73 11.85
CA VAL A 247 12.21 -14.49 12.69
C VAL A 247 12.56 -15.96 12.78
N VAL A 248 13.15 -16.54 11.73
CA VAL A 248 13.54 -17.96 11.71
C VAL A 248 14.35 -18.39 12.95
N PRO A 249 15.44 -17.72 13.35
CA PRO A 249 16.19 -18.10 14.55
C PRO A 249 15.38 -17.93 15.83
N PHE A 250 14.54 -16.89 15.91
CA PHE A 250 13.69 -16.64 17.08
C PHE A 250 12.59 -17.71 17.24
N SER A 251 11.90 -18.07 16.15
CA SER A 251 10.94 -19.17 16.13
C SER A 251 11.60 -20.49 16.52
N ALA A 252 12.80 -20.77 16.00
CA ALA A 252 13.54 -21.98 16.33
C ALA A 252 13.91 -22.03 17.82
N LEU A 253 14.36 -20.91 18.39
CA LEU A 253 14.66 -20.79 19.82
C LEU A 253 13.41 -21.05 20.69
N LEU A 254 12.27 -20.45 20.35
CA LEU A 254 11.01 -20.65 21.05
C LEU A 254 10.55 -22.12 21.04
N VAL A 255 10.71 -22.81 19.90
CA VAL A 255 10.40 -24.24 19.78
C VAL A 255 11.31 -25.08 20.66
N VAL A 256 12.61 -24.77 20.72
CA VAL A 256 13.56 -25.47 21.60
C VAL A 256 13.22 -25.25 23.07
N LEU A 257 12.94 -24.00 23.47
CA LEU A 257 12.52 -23.68 24.84
C LEU A 257 11.21 -24.38 25.22
N SER A 258 10.24 -24.43 24.31
CA SER A 258 8.98 -25.16 24.54
C SER A 258 9.21 -26.66 24.70
N THR A 259 10.08 -27.24 23.87
CA THR A 259 10.47 -28.65 23.95
C THR A 259 11.12 -28.94 25.31
N TYR A 260 12.04 -28.09 25.76
CA TYR A 260 12.68 -28.22 27.07
C TYR A 260 11.69 -28.05 28.24
N GLY A 261 10.81 -27.05 28.17
CA GLY A 261 9.75 -26.83 29.15
C GLY A 261 8.80 -28.03 29.27
N LYS A 262 8.47 -28.67 28.14
CA LYS A 262 7.68 -29.91 28.11
C LYS A 262 8.38 -31.06 28.84
N TYR A 263 9.71 -31.22 28.69
CA TYR A 263 10.46 -32.19 29.49
C TYR A 263 10.37 -31.85 30.99
N LEU A 264 10.62 -30.60 31.38
CA LEU A 264 10.54 -30.19 32.79
C LEU A 264 9.15 -30.39 33.40
N LEU A 265 8.08 -30.04 32.68
CA LEU A 265 6.69 -30.21 33.12
C LEU A 265 6.32 -31.68 33.34
N VAL A 266 6.83 -32.57 32.49
CA VAL A 266 6.68 -34.02 32.65
C VAL A 266 7.31 -34.52 33.96
N TYR A 267 8.47 -33.97 34.34
CA TYR A 267 9.15 -34.33 35.60
C TYR A 267 8.54 -33.67 36.84
N ALA A 268 8.07 -32.42 36.73
CA ALA A 268 7.53 -31.64 37.84
C ALA A 268 6.10 -32.06 38.23
N ILE A 269 5.21 -32.31 37.25
CA ILE A 269 3.80 -32.65 37.50
C ILE A 269 3.66 -34.18 37.60
N LYS A 270 4.06 -34.74 38.76
CA LYS A 270 3.90 -36.19 39.03
C LYS A 270 2.47 -36.58 39.42
N ARG A 271 1.72 -35.67 40.05
CA ARG A 271 0.52 -36.00 40.83
C ARG A 271 -0.81 -35.91 40.05
N SER A 272 -0.91 -35.07 39.03
CA SER A 272 -2.15 -34.88 38.26
C SER A 272 -1.96 -35.23 36.79
N ARG A 273 -2.62 -36.32 36.34
CA ARG A 273 -2.56 -36.78 34.94
C ARG A 273 -3.28 -35.83 33.97
N THR A 274 -4.37 -35.19 34.41
CA THR A 274 -5.15 -34.25 33.59
C THR A 274 -4.39 -32.95 33.33
N LEU A 275 -3.82 -32.34 34.36
CA LEU A 275 -2.99 -31.14 34.23
C LEU A 275 -1.74 -31.40 33.39
N ARG A 276 -1.08 -32.55 33.59
CA ARG A 276 0.08 -32.94 32.79
C ARG A 276 -0.28 -33.11 31.30
N ARG A 277 -1.41 -33.75 30.98
CA ARG A 277 -1.87 -33.89 29.59
C ARG A 277 -2.19 -32.53 28.97
N ALA A 278 -2.90 -31.66 29.68
CA ALA A 278 -3.25 -30.33 29.20
C ALA A 278 -2.00 -29.47 28.93
N ALA A 279 -1.03 -29.46 29.85
CA ALA A 279 0.22 -28.70 29.70
C ALA A 279 1.12 -29.25 28.57
N VAL A 280 1.21 -30.58 28.42
CA VAL A 280 1.94 -31.18 27.30
C VAL A 280 1.25 -30.88 25.97
N HIS A 281 -0.09 -30.87 25.95
CA HIS A 281 -0.85 -30.56 24.75
C HIS A 281 -0.69 -29.10 24.34
N SER A 282 -0.71 -28.15 25.29
CA SER A 282 -0.48 -26.73 25.00
C SER A 282 0.93 -26.45 24.49
N CYS A 283 1.98 -27.06 25.07
CA CYS A 283 3.34 -26.99 24.51
C CYS A 283 3.41 -27.57 23.09
N SER A 284 2.73 -28.69 22.83
CA SER A 284 2.69 -29.30 21.50
C SER A 284 1.98 -28.43 20.46
N LEU A 285 0.90 -27.74 20.85
CA LEU A 285 0.22 -26.78 19.97
C LEU A 285 1.11 -25.58 19.72
N PHE A 286 1.77 -25.05 20.75
CA PHE A 286 2.72 -23.94 20.64
C PHE A 286 3.86 -24.26 19.66
N GLU A 287 4.48 -25.45 19.76
CA GLU A 287 5.52 -25.92 18.84
C GLU A 287 5.05 -25.97 17.37
N GLN A 288 3.77 -26.26 17.12
CA GLN A 288 3.21 -26.35 15.77
C GLN A 288 2.82 -24.98 15.20
N TYR A 289 2.18 -24.13 16.00
CA TYR A 289 1.63 -22.86 15.54
C TYR A 289 2.66 -21.72 15.51
N VAL A 290 3.63 -21.69 16.44
CA VAL A 290 4.60 -20.59 16.50
C VAL A 290 5.38 -20.44 15.19
N PRO A 291 5.98 -21.49 14.60
CA PRO A 291 6.72 -21.33 13.35
C PRO A 291 5.86 -20.86 12.18
N LEU A 292 4.57 -21.23 12.19
CA LEU A 292 3.61 -20.86 11.15
C LEU A 292 3.17 -19.41 11.30
N VAL A 293 2.81 -18.98 12.52
CA VAL A 293 2.15 -17.69 12.80
C VAL A 293 3.15 -16.54 12.99
N THR A 294 4.34 -16.81 13.53
CA THR A 294 5.33 -15.76 13.84
C THR A 294 5.75 -14.96 12.61
N PRO A 295 6.01 -15.56 11.43
CA PRO A 295 6.31 -14.80 10.20
C PRO A 295 5.20 -13.83 9.81
N PHE A 296 3.93 -14.24 9.90
CA PHE A 296 2.78 -13.35 9.63
C PHE A 296 2.70 -12.21 10.64
N LEU A 297 2.86 -12.50 11.93
CA LEU A 297 2.82 -11.49 12.98
C LEU A 297 3.94 -10.47 12.84
N VAL A 298 5.15 -10.87 12.46
CA VAL A 298 6.25 -9.92 12.31
C VAL A 298 6.12 -9.10 11.04
N VAL A 299 5.67 -9.68 9.94
CA VAL A 299 5.33 -8.88 8.74
C VAL A 299 4.20 -7.90 9.08
N TYR A 300 3.20 -8.32 9.83
CA TYR A 300 2.14 -7.43 10.30
C TYR A 300 2.68 -6.29 11.18
N VAL A 301 3.43 -6.61 12.23
CA VAL A 301 3.95 -5.64 13.21
C VAL A 301 4.99 -4.70 12.60
N ASN A 302 5.90 -5.18 11.75
CA ASN A 302 6.91 -4.32 11.10
C ASN A 302 6.26 -3.29 10.17
N ASN A 303 5.16 -3.66 9.54
CA ASN A 303 4.42 -2.72 8.74
C ASN A 303 3.54 -1.80 9.62
N VAL A 304 2.97 -2.27 10.73
CA VAL A 304 2.20 -1.40 11.65
C VAL A 304 3.09 -0.39 12.40
N LYS A 305 4.31 -0.79 12.80
CA LYS A 305 5.29 0.08 13.50
C LYS A 305 6.11 0.95 12.56
N GLY A 306 6.22 0.57 11.29
CA GLY A 306 6.73 1.48 10.27
C GLY A 306 5.82 2.71 10.17
N SER A 307 6.33 3.82 9.66
CA SER A 307 5.51 4.98 9.28
C SER A 307 4.51 4.66 8.16
N VAL A 308 4.37 3.39 7.75
CA VAL A 308 3.66 2.93 6.57
C VAL A 308 2.73 1.79 6.91
N SER A 309 1.45 2.10 7.07
CA SER A 309 0.41 1.07 7.20
C SER A 309 0.50 0.06 6.02
N PRO A 310 0.68 -1.25 6.28
CA PRO A 310 0.81 -2.29 5.24
C PRO A 310 -0.38 -2.29 4.29
N TYR A 311 -1.52 -1.90 4.84
CA TYR A 311 -2.79 -1.82 4.17
C TYR A 311 -2.75 -0.89 2.96
N LEU A 312 -1.96 0.19 2.99
CA LEU A 312 -1.88 1.17 1.90
C LEU A 312 -1.12 0.67 0.67
N TYR A 313 -0.19 -0.29 0.85
CA TYR A 313 0.46 -0.96 -0.27
C TYR A 313 -0.41 -2.07 -0.83
N ILE A 314 -0.96 -2.91 0.05
CA ILE A 314 -1.82 -4.04 -0.31
C ILE A 314 -3.06 -3.56 -1.07
N SER A 315 -3.58 -2.40 -0.69
CA SER A 315 -4.77 -1.82 -1.30
C SER A 315 -4.55 -1.38 -2.75
N LEU A 316 -3.32 -1.00 -3.14
CA LEU A 316 -2.95 -0.74 -4.55
C LEU A 316 -2.61 -2.00 -5.36
N LEU A 317 -2.48 -3.17 -4.71
CA LEU A 317 -2.16 -4.42 -5.40
C LEU A 317 -3.37 -4.94 -6.17
N LEU A 318 -3.09 -5.51 -7.35
CA LEU A 318 -4.08 -6.30 -8.08
C LEU A 318 -4.56 -7.47 -7.21
N PRO A 319 -5.81 -7.94 -7.38
CA PRO A 319 -6.32 -9.11 -6.66
C PRO A 319 -5.39 -10.32 -6.76
N ILE A 320 -4.81 -10.57 -7.94
CA ILE A 320 -3.87 -11.68 -8.14
C ILE A 320 -2.54 -11.47 -7.39
N GLN A 321 -2.05 -10.24 -7.31
CA GLN A 321 -0.84 -9.90 -6.56
C GLN A 321 -1.05 -10.07 -5.05
N ARG A 322 -2.25 -9.74 -4.55
CA ARG A 322 -2.63 -9.99 -3.16
C ARG A 322 -2.58 -11.49 -2.84
N VAL A 323 -3.15 -12.33 -3.71
CA VAL A 323 -3.10 -13.80 -3.57
C VAL A 323 -1.65 -14.29 -3.57
N VAL A 324 -0.84 -13.85 -4.52
CA VAL A 324 0.59 -14.22 -4.60
C VAL A 324 1.34 -13.81 -3.33
N PHE A 325 1.07 -12.61 -2.80
CA PHE A 325 1.66 -12.14 -1.54
C PHE A 325 1.30 -13.04 -0.36
N PHE A 326 0.02 -13.44 -0.21
CA PHE A 326 -0.40 -14.38 0.83
C PHE A 326 0.21 -15.77 0.66
N LEU A 327 0.29 -16.27 -0.58
CA LEU A 327 0.93 -17.55 -0.88
C LEU A 327 2.43 -17.53 -0.54
N LEU A 328 3.12 -16.43 -0.82
CA LEU A 328 4.52 -16.23 -0.44
C LEU A 328 4.70 -16.24 1.08
N LEU A 329 3.85 -15.53 1.82
CA LEU A 329 3.88 -15.54 3.28
C LEU A 329 3.61 -16.95 3.85
N LEU A 330 2.68 -17.68 3.26
CA LEU A 330 2.39 -19.06 3.64
C LEU A 330 3.58 -19.98 3.33
N ALA A 331 4.22 -19.84 2.18
CA ALA A 331 5.45 -20.55 1.84
C ALA A 331 6.60 -20.23 2.82
N CYS A 332 6.76 -18.96 3.23
CA CYS A 332 7.72 -18.58 4.26
C CYS A 332 7.40 -19.23 5.61
N GLY A 333 6.13 -19.28 6.00
CA GLY A 333 5.67 -19.95 7.23
C GLY A 333 5.94 -21.46 7.21
N THR A 334 5.68 -22.14 6.09
CA THR A 334 5.95 -23.58 5.95
C THR A 334 7.44 -23.87 5.97
N LEU A 335 8.27 -23.07 5.29
CA LEU A 335 9.73 -23.18 5.34
C LEU A 335 10.26 -22.96 6.77
N ASN A 336 9.76 -21.95 7.49
CA ASN A 336 10.12 -21.71 8.88
C ASN A 336 9.76 -22.91 9.78
N SER A 337 8.58 -23.50 9.57
CA SER A 337 8.16 -24.73 10.26
C SER A 337 9.10 -25.91 9.97
N MET A 338 9.54 -26.08 8.72
CA MET A 338 10.52 -27.12 8.37
C MET A 338 11.86 -26.90 9.07
N VAL A 339 12.36 -25.67 9.12
CA VAL A 339 13.61 -25.31 9.82
C VAL A 339 13.47 -25.58 11.33
N CYS A 340 12.39 -25.10 11.96
CA CYS A 340 12.15 -25.31 13.38
C CYS A 340 12.07 -26.80 13.74
N LYS A 341 11.36 -27.61 12.93
CA LYS A 341 11.31 -29.07 13.11
C LYS A 341 12.67 -29.73 12.99
N ARG A 342 13.54 -29.28 12.07
CA ARG A 342 14.92 -29.79 11.96
C ARG A 342 15.72 -29.42 13.20
N VAL A 343 15.70 -28.16 13.63
CA VAL A 343 16.41 -27.69 14.83
C VAL A 343 15.97 -28.46 16.08
N GLN A 344 14.66 -28.68 16.25
CA GLN A 344 14.12 -29.47 17.35
C GLN A 344 14.66 -30.91 17.36
N ARG A 345 14.71 -31.58 16.19
CA ARG A 345 15.28 -32.93 16.09
C ARG A 345 16.76 -32.95 16.46
N TYR A 346 17.54 -31.98 16.00
CA TYR A 346 18.96 -31.85 16.36
C TYR A 346 19.14 -31.66 17.87
N PHE A 347 18.33 -30.80 18.49
CA PHE A 347 18.36 -30.58 19.93
C PHE A 347 18.04 -31.86 20.73
N ILE A 348 16.97 -32.59 20.36
CA ILE A 348 16.61 -33.85 21.02
C ILE A 348 17.71 -34.89 20.86
N HIS A 349 18.32 -34.98 19.67
CA HIS A 349 19.44 -35.90 19.43
C HIS A 349 20.65 -35.57 20.31
N TRP A 350 21.03 -34.29 20.40
CA TRP A 350 22.11 -33.81 21.27
C TRP A 350 21.82 -34.06 22.75
N ALA A 351 20.61 -33.77 23.22
CA ALA A 351 20.21 -34.00 24.60
C ALA A 351 20.36 -35.49 24.98
N ARG A 352 19.92 -36.41 24.10
CA ARG A 352 20.07 -37.86 24.30
C ARG A 352 21.52 -38.33 24.31
N LEU A 353 22.38 -37.73 23.48
CA LEU A 353 23.82 -38.02 23.50
C LEU A 353 24.48 -37.54 24.79
N GLY A 354 24.05 -36.39 25.32
CA GLY A 354 24.52 -35.86 26.60
C GLY A 354 24.14 -36.75 27.78
N GLU A 355 22.92 -37.29 27.81
CA GLU A 355 22.48 -38.25 28.83
C GLU A 355 23.30 -39.55 28.79
N ARG A 356 23.58 -40.09 27.59
CA ARG A 356 24.41 -41.30 27.43
C ARG A 356 25.88 -41.14 27.82
N ARG A 357 26.40 -39.91 27.89
CA ARG A 357 27.77 -39.64 28.38
C ARG A 357 27.85 -39.41 29.89
N ARG A 358 26.69 -39.20 30.55
CA ARG A 358 26.60 -39.00 32.01
C ARG A 358 26.20 -40.27 32.75
N GLN A 359 25.60 -41.23 32.05
CA GLN A 359 25.54 -42.64 32.45
C GLN A 359 26.86 -43.31 32.11
#